data_AF-A0AAU2PCM1-F1
#
_entry.id   AF-A0AAU2PCM1-F1
#
_cell.length_a   1.000
_cell.length_b   1.000
_cell.length_c   1.000
_cell.angle_alpha   90.00
_cell.angle_beta   90.00
_cell.angle_gamma   90.00
#
_symmetry.space_group_name_H-M   'P 1'
#
loop_
_entity.id
_entity.type
_entity.pdbx_description
1 polymer ?
#
loop_
_entity_poly.entity_id
_entity_poly.type
_entity_poly.pdbx_seq_one_letter_code
_entity_poly.pdbx_strand_id
1 'polypeptide(L)'
;MAIGSGLGAQLGISAESTYGTFVAPSKFLEFTKEGLILKKTTAQSSGIAAGRLLPLNSRRVLTRKEAAGPIDLEIANKGMGLLVQALMGTTVTPVQQAATAAYLQTHTLASVAGKSLTIQKGVPLTTGTVTDKTFVGCKVISGEFSCGVGEMLTGSFEIDGKDCDEGQTLAAASYSNMAPYHFGQMAVKTGTFGAETALDGIRKVSCKVERPQDVERFYAGQAGLKKEPIENDQVKITGSLESDYVATTLDDLHTSDGSTSFVWEFVGPLIASTYFETFRVTLPAIRLNEGPPAVDGFGVVKPTFQYEGLFDGTNQPKIEIIATDVTL
;
A
#
# COMPACT_ATOMS: atom_id res chain seq x y z
N MET A 1 -18.00 10.88 20.82
CA MET A 1 -19.37 10.35 20.92
C MET A 1 -19.28 8.85 20.69
N ALA A 2 -19.88 8.02 21.55
CA ALA A 2 -19.88 6.58 21.38
C ALA A 2 -20.86 6.21 20.25
N ILE A 3 -20.38 5.65 19.15
CA ILE A 3 -21.21 5.30 17.98
C ILE A 3 -21.16 3.80 17.79
N GLY A 4 -22.33 3.15 17.85
CA GLY A 4 -22.45 1.68 17.79
C GLY A 4 -22.53 1.08 16.39
N SER A 5 -21.91 1.74 15.40
CA SER A 5 -21.88 1.33 13.99
C SER A 5 -20.51 1.63 13.40
N GLY A 6 -20.24 1.20 12.15
CA GLY A 6 -18.95 1.42 11.48
C GLY A 6 -18.46 2.88 11.45
N LEU A 7 -19.33 3.86 11.69
CA LEU A 7 -18.96 5.28 11.88
C LEU A 7 -18.07 5.53 13.11
N GLY A 8 -18.08 4.63 14.10
CA GLY A 8 -17.20 4.68 15.26
C GLY A 8 -15.88 3.90 15.08
N ALA A 9 -15.63 3.38 13.87
CA ALA A 9 -14.40 2.65 13.60
C ALA A 9 -13.21 3.60 13.40
N GLN A 10 -12.01 3.10 13.68
CA GLN A 10 -10.77 3.85 13.52
C GLN A 10 -9.64 2.90 13.13
N LEU A 11 -8.66 3.43 12.40
CA LEU A 11 -7.45 2.71 12.01
C LEU A 11 -6.23 3.55 12.35
N GLY A 12 -5.43 3.07 13.29
CA GLY A 12 -4.18 3.69 13.71
C GLY A 12 -2.99 2.85 13.32
N ILE A 13 -1.88 3.49 12.96
CA ILE A 13 -0.61 2.85 12.62
C ILE A 13 0.57 3.49 13.34
N SER A 14 1.63 2.71 13.55
CA SER A 14 2.93 3.16 14.03
C SER A 14 4.04 2.25 13.54
N ALA A 15 5.25 2.77 13.39
CA ALA A 15 6.43 1.97 13.07
C ALA A 15 6.88 1.17 14.30
N GLU A 16 7.18 -0.12 14.12
CA GLU A 16 7.82 -0.91 15.15
C GLU A 16 9.34 -0.68 15.13
N SER A 17 9.95 -0.62 16.31
CA SER A 17 11.41 -0.65 16.45
C SER A 17 11.97 -2.08 16.41
N THR A 18 11.14 -3.09 16.66
CA THR A 18 11.49 -4.51 16.66
C THR A 18 10.28 -5.32 16.22
N TYR A 19 10.49 -6.26 15.29
CA TYR A 19 9.42 -7.04 14.66
C TYR A 19 8.49 -7.74 15.66
N GLY A 20 7.21 -7.36 15.63
CA GLY A 20 6.17 -7.92 16.49
C GLY A 20 6.19 -7.39 17.91
N THR A 21 6.73 -6.19 18.13
CA THR A 21 6.70 -5.48 19.40
C THR A 21 5.74 -4.31 19.28
N PHE A 22 4.71 -4.30 20.12
CA PHE A 22 3.69 -3.26 20.10
C PHE A 22 4.29 -1.87 20.29
N VAL A 23 3.94 -0.97 19.38
CA VAL A 23 4.12 0.48 19.53
C VAL A 23 2.76 1.13 19.39
N ALA A 24 2.39 1.97 20.37
CA ALA A 24 1.10 2.65 20.32
C ALA A 24 0.93 3.44 19.01
N PRO A 25 -0.24 3.31 18.33
CA PRO A 25 -0.55 4.07 17.14
C PRO A 25 -0.35 5.58 17.34
N SER A 26 0.34 6.21 16.39
CA SER A 26 0.61 7.65 16.41
C SER A 26 0.04 8.38 15.19
N LYS A 27 -0.31 7.64 14.13
CA LYS A 27 -0.92 8.16 12.91
C LYS A 27 -2.24 7.44 12.67
N PHE A 28 -3.27 8.17 12.29
CA PHE A 28 -4.59 7.62 11.98
C PHE A 28 -4.92 7.89 10.52
N LEU A 29 -5.47 6.88 9.87
CA LEU A 29 -5.78 6.90 8.46
C LEU A 29 -7.29 6.89 8.28
N GLU A 30 -7.75 7.66 7.29
CA GLU A 30 -9.10 7.53 6.77
C GLU A 30 -9.12 6.35 5.80
N PHE A 31 -9.87 5.31 6.12
CA PHE A 31 -9.95 4.08 5.33
C PHE A 31 -11.36 3.90 4.78
N THR A 32 -11.47 3.32 3.59
CA THR A 32 -12.75 2.99 2.96
C THR A 32 -13.18 1.58 3.34
N LYS A 33 -12.22 0.67 3.48
CA LYS A 33 -12.45 -0.71 3.89
C LYS A 33 -11.20 -1.31 4.54
N GLU A 34 -11.41 -2.22 5.47
CA GLU A 34 -10.33 -2.93 6.15
C GLU A 34 -10.72 -4.40 6.30
N GLY A 35 -9.77 -5.29 6.01
CA GLY A 35 -9.96 -6.75 5.97
C GLY A 35 -8.94 -7.55 6.78
N LEU A 36 -8.14 -6.90 7.64
CA LEU A 36 -7.11 -7.56 8.46
C LEU A 36 -7.78 -8.47 9.49
N ILE A 37 -7.45 -9.75 9.44
CA ILE A 37 -8.03 -10.75 10.34
C ILE A 37 -6.95 -11.61 10.98
N LEU A 38 -7.21 -12.04 12.21
CA LEU A 38 -6.43 -13.08 12.87
C LEU A 38 -6.78 -14.44 12.27
N LYS A 39 -5.81 -15.08 11.62
CA LYS A 39 -5.89 -16.45 11.11
C LYS A 39 -5.29 -17.41 12.15
N LYS A 40 -6.02 -18.48 12.42
CA LYS A 40 -5.66 -19.52 13.42
C LYS A 40 -5.63 -20.88 12.74
N THR A 41 -4.51 -21.58 12.86
CA THR A 41 -4.42 -22.99 12.46
C THR A 41 -4.61 -23.86 13.70
N THR A 42 -5.59 -24.75 13.70
CA THR A 42 -5.84 -25.67 14.82
C THR A 42 -5.69 -27.12 14.38
N ALA A 43 -5.16 -27.97 15.26
CA ALA A 43 -5.13 -29.40 15.08
C ALA A 43 -6.10 -30.07 16.06
N GLN A 44 -6.76 -31.14 15.59
CA GLN A 44 -7.65 -31.97 16.39
C GLN A 44 -7.10 -33.39 16.47
N SER A 45 -6.95 -33.91 17.69
CA SER A 45 -6.55 -35.32 17.89
C SER A 45 -7.58 -36.30 17.31
N SER A 46 -7.11 -37.30 16.56
CA SER A 46 -7.90 -38.38 15.94
C SER A 46 -8.01 -39.68 16.75
N GLY A 47 -7.50 -39.72 17.99
CA GLY A 47 -7.52 -40.94 18.82
C GLY A 47 -8.92 -41.57 18.98
N ILE A 48 -9.03 -42.85 18.63
CA ILE A 48 -10.27 -43.65 18.70
C ILE A 48 -10.50 -44.15 20.13
N ALA A 49 -11.73 -44.07 20.61
CA ALA A 49 -12.13 -44.62 21.90
C ALA A 49 -13.58 -45.15 21.82
N ALA A 50 -13.84 -46.31 22.41
CA ALA A 50 -15.19 -46.91 22.45
C ALA A 50 -16.20 -45.96 23.12
N GLY A 51 -17.42 -45.90 22.60
CA GLY A 51 -18.50 -45.06 23.14
C GLY A 51 -18.38 -43.56 22.85
N ARG A 52 -17.36 -43.12 22.10
CA ARG A 52 -17.19 -41.73 21.70
C ARG A 52 -17.55 -41.52 20.23
N LEU A 53 -18.57 -40.70 19.98
CA LEU A 53 -19.03 -40.33 18.64
C LEU A 53 -18.48 -38.98 18.15
N LEU A 54 -17.88 -38.17 19.03
CA LEU A 54 -17.32 -36.84 18.70
C LEU A 54 -15.90 -36.66 19.25
N PRO A 55 -15.02 -35.91 18.58
CA PRO A 55 -13.70 -35.57 19.12
C PRO A 55 -13.77 -34.82 20.46
N LEU A 56 -12.77 -35.04 21.32
CA LEU A 56 -12.64 -34.28 22.57
C LEU A 56 -12.29 -32.82 22.31
N ASN A 57 -13.03 -31.90 22.93
CA ASN A 57 -12.70 -30.48 22.93
C ASN A 57 -11.32 -30.20 23.56
N SER A 58 -10.97 -30.88 24.66
CA SER A 58 -9.68 -30.69 25.35
C SER A 58 -8.45 -31.11 24.53
N ARG A 59 -8.65 -31.80 23.40
CA ARG A 59 -7.56 -32.21 22.49
C ARG A 59 -7.49 -31.36 21.22
N ARG A 60 -8.22 -30.24 21.18
CA ARG A 60 -8.05 -29.22 20.16
C ARG A 60 -6.92 -28.30 20.59
N VAL A 61 -5.90 -28.17 19.75
CA VAL A 61 -4.75 -27.31 20.01
C VAL A 61 -4.57 -26.28 18.91
N LEU A 62 -4.14 -25.08 19.28
CA LEU A 62 -3.76 -24.02 18.35
C LEU A 62 -2.29 -24.21 17.99
N THR A 63 -2.01 -24.46 16.72
CA THR A 63 -0.65 -24.77 16.24
C THR A 63 0.03 -23.56 15.63
N ARG A 64 -0.72 -22.67 14.98
CA ARG A 64 -0.20 -21.43 14.39
C ARG A 64 -1.19 -20.27 14.54
N LYS A 65 -0.64 -19.07 14.61
CA LYS A 65 -1.37 -17.80 14.54
C LYS A 65 -0.63 -16.86 13.61
N GLU A 66 -1.41 -16.06 12.91
CA GLU A 66 -0.93 -14.97 12.08
C GLU A 66 -2.07 -13.99 11.83
N ALA A 67 -1.77 -12.82 11.28
CA ALA A 67 -2.75 -11.89 10.77
C ALA A 67 -2.51 -11.62 9.28
N ALA A 68 -3.56 -11.40 8.51
CA ALA A 68 -3.42 -10.98 7.12
C ALA A 68 -4.69 -10.32 6.61
N GLY A 69 -4.55 -9.46 5.60
CA GLY A 69 -5.66 -8.86 4.87
C GLY A 69 -5.35 -7.47 4.33
N PRO A 70 -6.26 -6.94 3.50
CA PRO A 70 -6.08 -5.63 2.87
C PRO A 70 -6.51 -4.48 3.78
N ILE A 71 -5.91 -3.32 3.50
CA ILE A 71 -6.38 -2.00 3.92
C ILE A 71 -6.60 -1.18 2.66
N ASP A 72 -7.85 -0.78 2.43
CA ASP A 72 -8.26 0.04 1.29
C ASP A 72 -8.53 1.47 1.78
N LEU A 73 -7.97 2.45 1.07
CA LEU A 73 -8.11 3.87 1.39
C LEU A 73 -7.98 4.74 0.14
N GLU A 74 -8.31 6.01 0.30
CA GLU A 74 -8.02 7.03 -0.70
C GLU A 74 -6.68 7.69 -0.33
N ILE A 75 -5.77 7.82 -1.31
CA ILE A 75 -4.45 8.41 -1.07
C ILE A 75 -4.63 9.91 -0.85
N ALA A 76 -4.40 10.33 0.40
CA ALA A 76 -4.48 11.72 0.80
C ALA A 76 -3.14 12.44 0.71
N ASN A 77 -3.21 13.76 0.70
CA ASN A 77 -2.06 14.67 0.75
C ASN A 77 -1.18 14.54 2.01
N LYS A 78 -1.67 13.95 3.10
CA LYS A 78 -0.93 13.79 4.38
C LYS A 78 -1.13 12.41 4.99
N GLY A 79 -0.25 12.03 5.90
CA GLY A 79 -0.36 10.79 6.69
C GLY A 79 -0.04 9.48 5.95
N MET A 80 0.22 9.52 4.64
CA MET A 80 0.52 8.33 3.83
C MET A 80 1.97 7.84 3.96
N GLY A 81 2.86 8.67 4.49
CA GLY A 81 4.30 8.43 4.49
C GLY A 81 4.72 7.11 5.16
N LEU A 82 4.06 6.70 6.24
CA LEU A 82 4.41 5.48 6.96
C LEU A 82 4.03 4.20 6.18
N LEU A 83 2.88 4.19 5.48
CA LEU A 83 2.49 3.07 4.61
C LEU A 83 3.40 2.97 3.38
N VAL A 84 3.69 4.11 2.76
CA VAL A 84 4.60 4.16 1.60
C VAL A 84 6.02 3.76 2.00
N GLN A 85 6.50 4.15 3.18
CA GLN A 85 7.77 3.67 3.72
C GLN A 85 7.77 2.16 3.94
N ALA A 86 6.68 1.59 4.48
CA ALA A 86 6.58 0.15 4.68
C ALA A 86 6.54 -0.64 3.36
N LEU A 87 6.00 -0.05 2.28
CA LEU A 87 5.98 -0.61 0.94
C LEU A 87 7.35 -0.50 0.22
N MET A 88 7.97 0.68 0.26
CA MET A 88 9.19 0.98 -0.49
C MET A 88 10.48 0.57 0.23
N GLY A 89 10.46 0.48 1.57
CA GLY A 89 11.55 -0.04 2.41
C GLY A 89 12.55 1.00 2.89
N THR A 90 12.67 2.15 2.22
CA THR A 90 13.61 3.23 2.61
C THR A 90 13.15 3.93 3.89
N THR A 91 14.07 4.17 4.83
CA THR A 91 13.78 5.07 5.97
C THR A 91 13.76 6.52 5.48
N VAL A 92 12.64 7.21 5.61
CA VAL A 92 12.48 8.58 5.15
C VAL A 92 12.34 9.54 6.32
N THR A 93 13.08 10.65 6.25
CA THR A 93 12.85 11.83 7.09
C THR A 93 12.39 12.96 6.17
N PRO A 94 11.20 13.55 6.36
CA PRO A 94 10.74 14.65 5.52
C PRO A 94 11.76 15.80 5.51
N VAL A 95 12.16 16.26 4.32
CA VAL A 95 13.15 17.31 4.14
C VAL A 95 12.45 18.62 3.80
N GLN A 96 12.65 19.64 4.65
CA GLN A 96 12.08 20.96 4.46
C GLN A 96 12.56 21.59 3.15
N GLN A 97 11.63 22.18 2.39
CA GLN A 97 11.91 22.82 1.11
C GLN A 97 12.05 24.33 1.29
N ALA A 98 13.23 24.88 0.99
CA ALA A 98 13.52 26.32 1.00
C ALA A 98 13.01 27.10 2.24
N ALA A 99 13.12 26.50 3.44
CA ALA A 99 12.61 27.05 4.69
C ALA A 99 11.10 27.40 4.68
N THR A 100 10.32 26.70 3.85
CA THR A 100 8.86 26.84 3.75
C THR A 100 8.13 25.80 4.61
N ALA A 101 6.79 25.82 4.55
CA ALA A 101 5.95 24.78 5.15
C ALA A 101 5.88 23.48 4.34
N ALA A 102 6.52 23.41 3.16
CA ALA A 102 6.56 22.22 2.33
C ALA A 102 7.73 21.30 2.75
N TYR A 103 7.43 20.02 2.90
CA TYR A 103 8.38 18.97 3.21
C TYR A 103 8.29 17.87 2.16
N LEU A 104 9.44 17.48 1.63
CA LEU A 104 9.57 16.40 0.64
C LEU A 104 9.92 15.09 1.34
N GLN A 105 9.16 14.05 1.03
CA GLN A 105 9.43 12.67 1.37
C GLN A 105 9.81 11.92 0.09
N THR A 106 11.00 11.32 0.05
CA THR A 106 11.45 10.54 -1.11
C THR A 106 11.60 9.07 -0.70
N HIS A 107 10.62 8.26 -1.07
CA HIS A 107 10.57 6.82 -0.78
C HIS A 107 11.16 6.04 -1.94
N THR A 108 12.48 5.83 -1.93
CA THR A 108 13.16 4.98 -2.92
C THR A 108 12.94 3.50 -2.64
N LEU A 109 12.98 2.67 -3.68
CA LEU A 109 12.93 1.22 -3.52
C LEU A 109 14.21 0.71 -2.83
N ALA A 110 14.05 0.06 -1.68
CA ALA A 110 15.10 -0.55 -0.88
C ALA A 110 14.56 -1.79 -0.14
N SER A 111 15.44 -2.53 0.53
CA SER A 111 15.03 -3.69 1.34
C SER A 111 14.02 -3.31 2.43
N VAL A 112 13.00 -4.14 2.62
CA VAL A 112 12.01 -3.97 3.70
C VAL A 112 12.43 -4.62 5.02
N ALA A 113 13.63 -5.18 5.13
CA ALA A 113 14.10 -5.83 6.36
C ALA A 113 14.04 -4.87 7.57
N GLY A 114 13.47 -5.35 8.69
CA GLY A 114 13.27 -4.56 9.91
C GLY A 114 12.15 -3.52 9.83
N LYS A 115 11.46 -3.39 8.68
CA LYS A 115 10.31 -2.49 8.51
C LYS A 115 9.03 -3.23 8.84
N SER A 116 8.47 -3.01 10.01
CA SER A 116 7.14 -3.52 10.37
C SER A 116 6.31 -2.44 11.06
N LEU A 117 5.00 -2.62 10.99
CA LEU A 117 4.03 -1.71 11.58
C LEU A 117 3.26 -2.40 12.71
N THR A 118 2.91 -1.62 13.71
CA THR A 118 1.74 -1.91 14.55
C THR A 118 0.55 -1.27 13.87
N ILE A 119 -0.53 -2.04 13.68
CA ILE A 119 -1.80 -1.57 13.14
C ILE A 119 -2.87 -1.86 14.19
N GLN A 120 -3.53 -0.84 14.69
CA GLN A 120 -4.63 -1.00 15.63
C GLN A 120 -5.92 -0.55 14.98
N LYS A 121 -6.91 -1.44 14.96
CA LYS A 121 -8.27 -1.06 14.57
C LYS A 121 -9.18 -0.98 15.79
N GLY A 122 -10.01 0.05 15.79
CA GLY A 122 -11.14 0.16 16.69
C GLY A 122 -12.39 -0.39 16.01
N VAL A 123 -13.02 -1.39 16.61
CA VAL A 123 -14.29 -1.96 16.13
C VAL A 123 -15.41 -1.62 17.12
N PRO A 124 -16.39 -0.80 16.72
CA PRO A 124 -17.49 -0.41 17.59
C PRO A 124 -18.47 -1.56 17.82
N LEU A 125 -18.80 -1.81 19.09
CA LEU A 125 -19.94 -2.61 19.51
C LEU A 125 -21.22 -1.81 19.35
N THR A 126 -22.37 -2.47 19.22
CA THR A 126 -23.69 -1.80 19.20
C THR A 126 -23.98 -1.00 20.47
N THR A 127 -23.25 -1.24 21.56
CA THR A 127 -23.29 -0.46 22.81
C THR A 127 -22.54 0.87 22.72
N GLY A 128 -21.81 1.14 21.63
CA GLY A 128 -20.98 2.32 21.42
C GLY A 128 -19.57 2.22 22.02
N THR A 129 -19.25 1.14 22.74
CA THR A 129 -17.86 0.84 23.15
C THR A 129 -17.07 0.38 21.93
N VAL A 130 -15.88 0.93 21.72
CA VAL A 130 -14.99 0.53 20.63
C VAL A 130 -13.94 -0.43 21.18
N THR A 131 -13.92 -1.65 20.68
CA THR A 131 -12.92 -2.66 21.07
C THR A 131 -11.69 -2.54 20.21
N ASP A 132 -10.52 -2.75 20.79
CA ASP A 132 -9.27 -2.80 20.05
C ASP A 132 -9.05 -4.17 19.40
N LYS A 133 -8.45 -4.15 18.22
CA LYS A 133 -7.74 -5.27 17.62
C LYS A 133 -6.41 -4.77 17.16
N THR A 134 -5.36 -5.20 17.84
CA THR A 134 -4.01 -4.70 17.67
C THR A 134 -3.16 -5.75 16.97
N PHE A 135 -2.77 -5.45 15.73
CA PHE A 135 -1.91 -6.29 14.93
C PHE A 135 -0.47 -5.83 15.04
N VAL A 136 0.43 -6.76 15.31
CA VAL A 136 1.87 -6.50 15.47
C VAL A 136 2.66 -7.26 14.41
N GLY A 137 3.85 -6.77 14.07
CA GLY A 137 4.71 -7.36 13.05
C GLY A 137 4.09 -7.31 11.66
N CYS A 138 3.35 -6.23 11.34
CA CYS A 138 2.69 -6.07 10.06
C CYS A 138 3.69 -5.63 8.98
N LYS A 139 3.87 -6.47 7.95
CA LYS A 139 4.63 -6.18 6.74
C LYS A 139 3.65 -5.84 5.62
N VAL A 140 3.98 -4.85 4.81
CA VAL A 140 3.25 -4.59 3.55
C VAL A 140 3.84 -5.51 2.49
N ILE A 141 3.01 -6.39 1.91
CA ILE A 141 3.43 -7.34 0.86
C ILE A 141 3.12 -6.83 -0.54
N SER A 142 2.12 -5.97 -0.69
CA SER A 142 1.88 -5.22 -1.91
C SER A 142 1.12 -3.92 -1.65
N GLY A 143 1.31 -2.95 -2.54
CA GLY A 143 0.52 -1.72 -2.60
C GLY A 143 0.07 -1.49 -4.04
N GLU A 144 -1.22 -1.32 -4.25
CA GLU A 144 -1.81 -1.02 -5.56
C GLU A 144 -2.47 0.36 -5.53
N PHE A 145 -2.10 1.20 -6.49
CA PHE A 145 -2.63 2.54 -6.67
C PHE A 145 -3.41 2.60 -7.98
N SER A 146 -4.58 3.22 -7.98
CA SER A 146 -5.40 3.37 -9.19
C SER A 146 -6.18 4.67 -9.20
N CYS A 147 -6.25 5.32 -10.37
CA CYS A 147 -7.13 6.47 -10.61
C CYS A 147 -7.63 6.46 -12.06
N GLY A 148 -8.96 6.50 -12.23
CA GLY A 148 -9.65 6.65 -13.52
C GLY A 148 -10.39 7.98 -13.66
N VAL A 149 -10.91 8.26 -14.87
CA VAL A 149 -11.71 9.46 -15.15
C VAL A 149 -12.87 9.59 -14.16
N GLY A 150 -12.89 10.70 -13.40
CA GLY A 150 -13.95 10.99 -12.44
C GLY A 150 -13.79 10.30 -11.08
N GLU A 151 -12.65 9.64 -10.82
CA GLU A 151 -12.37 8.91 -9.58
C GLU A 151 -11.32 9.61 -8.71
N MET A 152 -11.27 9.21 -7.43
CA MET A 152 -10.17 9.54 -6.51
C MET A 152 -8.98 8.60 -6.74
N LEU A 153 -7.78 9.00 -6.34
CA LEU A 153 -6.64 8.11 -6.25
C LEU A 153 -6.86 7.14 -5.08
N THR A 154 -7.04 5.87 -5.40
CA THR A 154 -7.23 4.80 -4.41
C THR A 154 -5.92 4.06 -4.15
N GLY A 155 -5.77 3.54 -2.94
CA GLY A 155 -4.66 2.69 -2.51
C GLY A 155 -5.17 1.45 -1.81
N SER A 156 -4.71 0.27 -2.23
CA SER A 156 -4.96 -1.01 -1.54
C SER A 156 -3.63 -1.60 -1.08
N PHE A 157 -3.49 -1.80 0.23
CA PHE A 157 -2.28 -2.33 0.85
C PHE A 157 -2.56 -3.70 1.44
N GLU A 158 -1.89 -4.72 0.92
CA GLU A 158 -1.96 -6.08 1.46
C GLU A 158 -0.96 -6.23 2.61
N ILE A 159 -1.45 -6.69 3.76
CA ILE A 159 -0.68 -6.80 4.99
C ILE A 159 -0.51 -8.26 5.40
N ASP A 160 0.71 -8.59 5.83
CA ASP A 160 1.05 -9.82 6.52
C ASP A 160 1.55 -9.53 7.94
N GLY A 161 0.79 -9.94 8.96
CA GLY A 161 1.03 -9.63 10.38
C GLY A 161 1.38 -10.85 11.22
N LYS A 162 2.18 -10.66 12.27
CA LYS A 162 2.68 -11.73 13.14
C LYS A 162 1.60 -12.30 14.07
N ASP A 163 0.83 -11.42 14.73
CA ASP A 163 -0.23 -11.79 15.67
C ASP A 163 -1.27 -10.67 15.78
N CYS A 164 -2.39 -10.98 16.41
CA CYS A 164 -3.41 -10.02 16.83
C CYS A 164 -3.61 -10.13 18.35
N ASP A 165 -3.39 -9.02 19.05
CA ASP A 165 -3.61 -8.84 20.47
C ASP A 165 -4.87 -7.96 20.69
N GLU A 166 -5.68 -8.34 21.67
CA GLU A 166 -6.91 -7.63 22.08
C GLU A 166 -6.81 -7.17 23.55
N GLY A 167 -5.61 -7.20 24.12
CA GLY A 167 -5.33 -6.73 25.49
C GLY A 167 -4.75 -5.32 25.56
N GLN A 168 -4.63 -4.62 24.43
CA GLN A 168 -4.01 -3.30 24.39
C GLN A 168 -5.03 -2.19 24.65
N THR A 169 -4.55 -1.02 25.06
CA THR A 169 -5.43 0.14 25.14
C THR A 169 -5.64 0.70 23.74
N LEU A 170 -6.91 0.94 23.38
CA LEU A 170 -7.26 1.62 22.14
C LEU A 170 -6.71 3.05 22.15
N ALA A 171 -5.86 3.39 21.18
CA ALA A 171 -5.31 4.71 21.02
C ALA A 171 -6.40 5.73 20.63
N ALA A 172 -6.30 6.95 21.16
CA ALA A 172 -7.22 8.02 20.81
C ALA A 172 -6.95 8.53 19.39
N ALA A 173 -7.94 8.41 18.50
CA ALA A 173 -7.80 8.86 17.12
C ALA A 173 -7.57 10.38 17.01
N SER A 174 -6.65 10.74 16.12
CA SER A 174 -6.36 12.11 15.72
C SER A 174 -6.13 12.16 14.22
N TYR A 175 -6.95 12.94 13.51
CA TYR A 175 -6.88 13.09 12.07
C TYR A 175 -6.33 14.47 11.73
N SER A 176 -5.37 14.51 10.80
CA SER A 176 -4.95 15.78 10.19
C SER A 176 -5.98 16.24 9.18
N ASN A 177 -6.03 17.53 8.87
CA ASN A 177 -6.83 18.01 7.75
C ASN A 177 -6.22 17.48 6.43
N MET A 178 -6.85 16.44 5.89
CA MET A 178 -6.40 15.65 4.75
C MET A 178 -7.37 15.81 3.58
N ALA A 179 -6.84 15.75 2.36
CA ALA A 179 -7.64 15.76 1.14
C ALA A 179 -7.11 14.67 0.20
N PRO A 180 -7.99 13.76 -0.30
CA PRO A 180 -7.65 12.80 -1.34
C PRO A 180 -7.19 13.47 -2.63
N TYR A 181 -6.21 12.85 -3.31
CA TYR A 181 -5.91 13.19 -4.69
C TYR A 181 -6.98 12.65 -5.63
N HIS A 182 -7.17 13.29 -6.78
CA HIS A 182 -8.21 12.92 -7.74
C HIS A 182 -7.77 13.09 -9.19
N PHE A 183 -8.53 12.53 -10.12
CA PHE A 183 -8.22 12.54 -11.55
C PHE A 183 -7.88 13.93 -12.12
N GLY A 184 -8.56 14.98 -11.66
CA GLY A 184 -8.33 16.36 -12.11
C GLY A 184 -6.95 16.94 -11.75
N GLN A 185 -6.19 16.28 -10.89
CA GLN A 185 -4.82 16.65 -10.50
C GLN A 185 -3.78 15.75 -11.18
N MET A 186 -4.22 14.72 -11.91
CA MET A 186 -3.38 13.65 -12.45
C MET A 186 -2.68 14.08 -13.74
N ALA A 187 -1.40 13.77 -13.85
CA ALA A 187 -0.64 13.83 -15.09
C ALA A 187 0.25 12.59 -15.23
N VAL A 188 0.46 12.15 -16.47
CA VAL A 188 1.39 11.07 -16.81
C VAL A 188 2.42 11.61 -17.78
N LYS A 189 3.69 11.27 -17.56
CA LYS A 189 4.80 11.66 -18.43
C LYS A 189 5.64 10.44 -18.77
N THR A 190 6.16 10.42 -20.00
CA THR A 190 7.14 9.42 -20.43
C THR A 190 8.29 10.06 -21.20
N GLY A 191 9.38 9.33 -21.38
CA GLY A 191 10.54 9.78 -22.16
C GLY A 191 11.86 9.35 -21.54
N THR A 192 12.90 10.17 -21.72
CA THR A 192 14.18 9.94 -21.04
C THR A 192 14.04 10.28 -19.56
N PHE A 193 14.63 9.46 -18.69
CA PHE A 193 14.61 9.69 -17.24
C PHE A 193 15.11 11.10 -16.89
N GLY A 194 14.29 11.87 -16.16
CA GLY A 194 14.57 13.25 -15.78
C GLY A 194 14.27 14.31 -16.84
N ALA A 195 13.78 13.90 -18.01
CA ALA A 195 13.35 14.77 -19.11
C ALA A 195 12.03 14.29 -19.74
N GLU A 196 11.15 13.71 -18.92
CA GLU A 196 9.86 13.16 -19.35
C GLU A 196 8.92 14.26 -19.84
N THR A 197 8.15 13.96 -20.89
CA THR A 197 7.14 14.85 -21.47
C THR A 197 5.74 14.32 -21.15
N ALA A 198 4.80 15.22 -20.88
CA ALA A 198 3.43 14.87 -20.57
C ALA A 198 2.75 14.15 -21.75
N LEU A 199 2.00 13.10 -21.43
CA LEU A 199 1.10 12.40 -22.34
C LEU A 199 -0.29 13.01 -22.30
N ASP A 200 -0.98 12.98 -23.44
CA ASP A 200 -2.37 13.39 -23.58
C ASP A 200 -3.29 12.16 -23.69
N GLY A 201 -4.59 12.36 -23.49
CA GLY A 201 -5.60 11.33 -23.67
C GLY A 201 -5.63 10.23 -22.61
N ILE A 202 -4.88 10.36 -21.50
CA ILE A 202 -4.89 9.36 -20.42
C ILE A 202 -6.22 9.36 -19.67
N ARG A 203 -6.82 8.17 -19.57
CA ARG A 203 -8.13 7.96 -18.94
C ARG A 203 -8.03 7.19 -17.62
N LYS A 204 -7.10 6.27 -17.50
CA LYS A 204 -6.91 5.48 -16.28
C LYS A 204 -5.47 5.04 -16.15
N VAL A 205 -4.97 5.06 -14.92
CA VAL A 205 -3.66 4.55 -14.57
C VAL A 205 -3.80 3.66 -13.34
N SER A 206 -3.12 2.52 -13.36
CA SER A 206 -2.84 1.75 -12.16
C SER A 206 -1.36 1.44 -12.05
N CYS A 207 -0.86 1.36 -10.81
CA CYS A 207 0.49 0.95 -10.50
C CYS A 207 0.48 0.08 -9.25
N LYS A 208 0.97 -1.15 -9.37
CA LYS A 208 1.08 -2.12 -8.29
C LYS A 208 2.55 -2.41 -8.02
N VAL A 209 2.94 -2.31 -6.76
CA VAL A 209 4.26 -2.70 -6.26
C VAL A 209 4.08 -3.95 -5.39
N GLU A 210 4.61 -5.08 -5.85
CA GLU A 210 4.61 -6.33 -5.11
C GLU A 210 5.99 -6.59 -4.49
N ARG A 211 5.99 -6.96 -3.21
CA ARG A 211 7.18 -7.25 -2.39
C ARG A 211 7.18 -8.72 -1.96
N PRO A 212 7.58 -9.66 -2.84
CA PRO A 212 7.63 -11.07 -2.50
C PRO A 212 8.49 -11.32 -1.26
N GLN A 213 7.87 -11.97 -0.27
CA GLN A 213 8.49 -12.31 1.00
C GLN A 213 8.10 -13.74 1.39
N ASP A 214 9.01 -14.45 2.04
CA ASP A 214 8.70 -15.72 2.69
C ASP A 214 7.91 -15.44 3.98
N VAL A 215 6.59 -15.60 3.90
CA VAL A 215 5.64 -15.39 5.02
C VAL A 215 5.43 -16.63 5.88
N GLU A 216 5.91 -17.80 5.43
CA GLU A 216 5.71 -19.11 6.09
C GLU A 216 6.84 -19.47 7.07
N ARG A 217 7.43 -18.46 7.72
CA ARG A 217 8.59 -18.61 8.60
C ARG A 217 8.22 -19.04 10.02
N PHE A 218 7.59 -20.21 10.15
CA PHE A 218 7.25 -20.82 11.43
C PHE A 218 8.31 -21.83 11.88
N TYR A 219 8.80 -21.69 13.10
CA TYR A 219 9.84 -22.56 13.66
C TYR A 219 9.44 -23.11 15.04
N ALA A 220 9.99 -24.28 15.39
CA ALA A 220 9.79 -24.90 16.69
C ALA A 220 10.23 -23.97 17.85
N GLY A 221 9.50 -23.99 18.96
CA GLY A 221 9.81 -23.18 20.15
C GLY A 221 9.40 -21.70 20.06
N GLN A 222 8.66 -21.26 19.04
CA GLN A 222 8.20 -19.87 18.86
C GLN A 222 6.71 -19.67 19.15
N ALA A 223 6.09 -20.56 19.95
CA ALA A 223 4.68 -20.50 20.33
C ALA A 223 3.69 -20.44 19.14
N GLY A 224 4.07 -20.95 17.97
CA GLY A 224 3.23 -20.92 16.76
C GLY A 224 3.15 -19.56 16.09
N LEU A 225 4.02 -18.61 16.46
CA LEU A 225 4.17 -17.31 15.81
C LEU A 225 5.26 -17.37 14.73
N LYS A 226 5.08 -16.59 13.66
CA LYS A 226 6.07 -16.47 12.59
C LYS A 226 7.24 -15.54 12.97
N LYS A 227 8.40 -15.82 12.40
CA LYS A 227 9.53 -14.88 12.32
C LYS A 227 9.24 -13.83 11.26
N GLU A 228 10.00 -12.74 11.28
CA GLU A 228 9.88 -11.68 10.28
C GLU A 228 9.99 -12.24 8.86
N PRO A 229 9.03 -11.96 7.97
CA PRO A 229 9.15 -12.32 6.57
C PRO A 229 10.44 -11.76 5.94
N ILE A 230 11.08 -12.56 5.09
CA ILE A 230 12.32 -12.17 4.38
C ILE A 230 12.03 -12.11 2.89
N GLU A 231 12.58 -11.11 2.21
CA GLU A 231 12.51 -10.97 0.75
C GLU A 231 13.08 -12.22 0.07
N ASN A 232 12.30 -12.84 -0.81
CA ASN A 232 12.64 -14.14 -1.41
C ASN A 232 12.51 -14.20 -2.95
N ASP A 233 12.13 -13.10 -3.58
CA ASP A 233 12.08 -12.93 -5.04
C ASP A 233 12.26 -11.45 -5.39
N GLN A 234 12.42 -11.13 -6.68
CA GLN A 234 12.53 -9.76 -7.16
C GLN A 234 11.21 -8.99 -6.97
N VAL A 235 11.32 -7.69 -6.66
CA VAL A 235 10.17 -6.78 -6.61
C VAL A 235 9.52 -6.71 -7.98
N LYS A 236 8.20 -6.83 -8.03
CA LYS A 236 7.43 -6.75 -9.28
C LYS A 236 6.64 -5.45 -9.27
N ILE A 237 6.91 -4.59 -10.24
CA ILE A 237 6.13 -3.37 -10.44
C ILE A 237 5.38 -3.54 -11.75
N THR A 238 4.06 -3.54 -11.68
CA THR A 238 3.19 -3.71 -12.84
C THR A 238 2.11 -2.64 -12.84
N GLY A 239 1.52 -2.38 -14.00
CA GLY A 239 0.45 -1.41 -14.08
C GLY A 239 -0.21 -1.38 -15.44
N SER A 240 -1.24 -0.56 -15.53
CA SER A 240 -2.01 -0.37 -16.76
C SER A 240 -2.19 1.11 -17.05
N LEU A 241 -2.21 1.44 -18.34
CA LEU A 241 -2.48 2.77 -18.85
C LEU A 241 -3.59 2.67 -19.91
N GLU A 242 -4.77 3.15 -19.57
CA GLU A 242 -5.85 3.33 -20.53
C GLU A 242 -5.79 4.73 -21.11
N SER A 243 -5.72 4.86 -22.43
CA SER A 243 -5.71 6.16 -23.11
C SER A 243 -6.62 6.16 -24.33
N ASP A 244 -7.16 7.33 -24.70
CA ASP A 244 -7.61 7.53 -26.06
C ASP A 244 -6.39 7.48 -27.00
N TYR A 245 -6.53 6.84 -28.16
CA TYR A 245 -5.43 6.67 -29.12
C TYR A 245 -5.16 7.95 -29.91
N VAL A 246 -4.52 8.92 -29.24
CA VAL A 246 -4.22 10.27 -29.78
C VAL A 246 -2.80 10.38 -30.37
N ALA A 247 -1.90 9.47 -29.99
CA ALA A 247 -0.52 9.41 -30.45
C ALA A 247 -0.01 7.97 -30.50
N THR A 248 0.97 7.69 -31.36
CA THR A 248 1.59 6.38 -31.51
C THR A 248 2.72 6.12 -30.52
N THR A 249 3.11 7.10 -29.70
CA THR A 249 4.33 7.02 -28.85
C THR A 249 4.39 5.76 -27.97
N LEU A 250 3.28 5.38 -27.34
CA LEU A 250 3.20 4.16 -26.52
C LEU A 250 3.13 2.89 -27.39
N ASP A 251 2.43 2.96 -28.51
CA ASP A 251 2.32 1.84 -29.45
C ASP A 251 3.65 1.51 -30.14
N ASP A 252 4.42 2.54 -30.50
CA ASP A 252 5.78 2.43 -31.04
C ASP A 252 6.72 1.80 -30.00
N LEU A 253 6.59 2.15 -28.72
CA LEU A 253 7.35 1.53 -27.62
C LEU A 253 6.98 0.06 -27.43
N HIS A 254 5.70 -0.29 -27.49
CA HIS A 254 5.26 -1.68 -27.44
C HIS A 254 5.78 -2.49 -28.63
N THR A 255 5.61 -1.98 -29.85
CA THR A 255 6.02 -2.64 -31.10
C THR A 255 7.54 -2.84 -31.19
N SER A 256 8.31 -1.86 -30.72
CA SER A 256 9.79 -1.92 -30.74
C SER A 256 10.39 -2.60 -29.51
N ASP A 257 9.58 -2.98 -28.52
CA ASP A 257 10.05 -3.44 -27.21
C ASP A 257 11.03 -2.41 -26.58
N GLY A 258 10.70 -1.13 -26.78
CA GLY A 258 11.46 0.02 -26.30
C GLY A 258 11.21 0.27 -24.81
N SER A 259 12.22 0.83 -24.13
CA SER A 259 12.09 1.26 -22.73
C SER A 259 11.90 2.76 -22.64
N THR A 260 11.11 3.20 -21.67
CA THR A 260 10.87 4.62 -21.38
C THR A 260 10.78 4.85 -19.87
N SER A 261 11.16 6.04 -19.39
CA SER A 261 10.83 6.47 -18.04
C SER A 261 9.34 6.74 -17.94
N PHE A 262 8.77 6.52 -16.76
CA PHE A 262 7.37 6.76 -16.47
C PHE A 262 7.21 7.54 -15.18
N VAL A 263 6.52 8.68 -15.26
CA VAL A 263 6.17 9.52 -14.13
C VAL A 263 4.66 9.66 -14.09
N TRP A 264 4.06 9.18 -13.01
CA TRP A 264 2.65 9.37 -12.70
C TRP A 264 2.53 10.28 -11.50
N GLU A 265 1.97 11.48 -11.69
CA GLU A 265 1.93 12.50 -10.65
C GLU A 265 0.53 13.06 -10.44
N PHE A 266 0.28 13.48 -9.20
CA PHE A 266 -0.88 14.23 -8.79
C PHE A 266 -0.38 15.51 -8.15
N VAL A 267 -0.79 16.66 -8.71
CA VAL A 267 -0.40 17.98 -8.21
C VAL A 267 -1.63 18.66 -7.62
N GLY A 268 -1.65 18.77 -6.31
CA GLY A 268 -2.70 19.40 -5.52
C GLY A 268 -2.49 20.91 -5.33
N PRO A 269 -3.15 21.51 -4.31
CA PRO A 269 -3.04 22.92 -4.00
C PRO A 269 -1.61 23.38 -3.65
N LEU A 270 -1.37 24.67 -3.82
CA LEU A 270 -0.10 25.30 -3.43
C LEU A 270 0.07 25.26 -1.90
N ILE A 271 1.23 24.77 -1.43
CA ILE A 271 1.64 24.87 -0.03
C ILE A 271 2.33 26.22 0.22
N ALA A 272 3.38 26.48 -0.56
CA ALA A 272 4.18 27.70 -0.47
C ALA A 272 5.06 27.91 -1.72
N SER A 273 5.15 29.15 -2.22
CA SER A 273 6.01 29.51 -3.36
C SER A 273 5.75 28.66 -4.62
N THR A 274 6.66 27.75 -4.97
CA THR A 274 6.55 26.81 -6.10
C THR A 274 6.30 25.37 -5.65
N TYR A 275 6.09 25.13 -4.36
CA TYR A 275 5.86 23.80 -3.79
C TYR A 275 4.36 23.55 -3.60
N PHE A 276 3.87 22.55 -4.31
CA PHE A 276 2.49 22.09 -4.30
C PHE A 276 2.41 20.75 -3.55
N GLU A 277 1.25 20.46 -2.97
CA GLU A 277 0.97 19.10 -2.51
C GLU A 277 1.13 18.14 -3.69
N THR A 278 1.98 17.12 -3.53
CA THR A 278 2.30 16.22 -4.63
C THR A 278 2.35 14.78 -4.17
N PHE A 279 1.75 13.88 -4.93
CA PHE A 279 2.02 12.45 -4.88
C PHE A 279 2.54 12.02 -6.25
N ARG A 280 3.74 11.45 -6.31
CA ARG A 280 4.37 11.08 -7.58
C ARG A 280 5.00 9.71 -7.50
N VAL A 281 4.64 8.83 -8.42
CA VAL A 281 5.34 7.58 -8.68
C VAL A 281 6.28 7.80 -9.86
N THR A 282 7.55 7.45 -9.71
CA THR A 282 8.56 7.52 -10.77
C THR A 282 9.20 6.17 -10.96
N LEU A 283 9.10 5.63 -12.18
CA LEU A 283 9.69 4.38 -12.61
C LEU A 283 10.73 4.69 -13.70
N PRO A 284 12.04 4.50 -13.45
CA PRO A 284 13.08 4.92 -14.39
C PRO A 284 13.05 4.22 -15.74
N ALA A 285 12.59 2.96 -15.76
CA ALA A 285 12.38 2.19 -16.97
C ALA A 285 11.09 1.39 -16.83
N ILE A 286 10.19 1.54 -17.78
CA ILE A 286 9.06 0.64 -18.02
C ILE A 286 9.18 0.02 -19.40
N ARG A 287 8.53 -1.13 -19.59
CA ARG A 287 8.25 -1.74 -20.89
C ARG A 287 6.78 -2.08 -21.01
N LEU A 288 6.26 -1.98 -22.23
CA LEU A 288 4.85 -2.24 -22.53
C LEU A 288 4.72 -3.65 -23.09
N ASN A 289 4.07 -4.53 -22.33
CA ASN A 289 4.01 -5.96 -22.64
C ASN A 289 2.77 -6.33 -23.46
N GLU A 290 1.68 -5.59 -23.30
CA GLU A 290 0.42 -5.82 -24.00
C GLU A 290 -0.28 -4.49 -24.27
N GLY A 291 -1.11 -4.46 -25.31
CA GLY A 291 -2.04 -3.35 -25.57
C GLY A 291 -2.04 -2.78 -26.98
N PRO A 292 -1.91 -3.56 -28.08
CA PRO A 292 -2.00 -2.99 -29.42
C PRO A 292 -3.39 -2.34 -29.61
N PRO A 293 -3.46 -1.16 -30.26
CA PRO A 293 -4.71 -0.50 -30.53
C PRO A 293 -5.59 -1.35 -31.46
N ALA A 294 -6.84 -1.60 -31.05
CA ALA A 294 -7.82 -2.35 -31.82
C ALA A 294 -9.06 -1.49 -32.11
N VAL A 295 -9.56 -1.56 -33.34
CA VAL A 295 -10.78 -0.85 -33.77
C VAL A 295 -11.99 -1.75 -33.52
N ASP A 296 -12.75 -1.45 -32.47
CA ASP A 296 -13.96 -2.20 -32.07
C ASP A 296 -15.25 -1.39 -32.30
N GLY A 297 -15.41 -0.88 -33.52
CA GLY A 297 -16.60 -0.13 -33.95
C GLY A 297 -16.36 1.36 -34.24
N PHE A 298 -17.43 2.15 -34.19
CA PHE A 298 -17.41 3.57 -34.62
C PHE A 298 -16.86 4.56 -33.57
N GLY A 299 -16.54 4.09 -32.36
CA GLY A 299 -16.07 4.93 -31.26
C GLY A 299 -14.58 5.28 -31.34
N VAL A 300 -14.13 6.15 -30.42
CA VAL A 300 -12.69 6.44 -30.23
C VAL A 300 -11.98 5.17 -29.78
N VAL A 301 -10.84 4.87 -30.42
CA VAL A 301 -9.98 3.73 -30.07
C VAL A 301 -9.31 3.99 -28.73
N LYS A 302 -9.40 3.02 -27.81
CA LYS A 302 -8.97 3.14 -26.41
C LYS A 302 -8.07 1.98 -26.00
N PRO A 303 -6.80 1.98 -26.42
CA PRO A 303 -5.87 0.94 -25.97
C PRO A 303 -5.70 0.97 -24.46
N THR A 304 -5.50 -0.22 -23.90
CA THR A 304 -5.02 -0.41 -22.53
C THR A 304 -3.64 -1.02 -22.61
N PHE A 305 -2.62 -0.25 -22.29
CA PHE A 305 -1.23 -0.70 -22.29
C PHE A 305 -0.90 -1.28 -20.92
N GLN A 306 -0.55 -2.57 -20.86
CA GLN A 306 0.00 -3.19 -19.66
C GLN A 306 1.50 -2.98 -19.64
N TYR A 307 2.03 -2.52 -18.51
CA TYR A 307 3.45 -2.24 -18.36
C TYR A 307 4.06 -2.97 -17.17
N GLU A 308 5.36 -3.25 -17.28
CA GLU A 308 6.20 -3.64 -16.16
C GLU A 308 7.30 -2.62 -15.92
N GLY A 309 7.58 -2.33 -14.65
CA GLY A 309 8.69 -1.49 -14.22
C GLY A 309 9.95 -2.34 -14.03
N LEU A 310 11.05 -1.89 -14.63
CA LEU A 310 12.35 -2.55 -14.61
C LEU A 310 13.41 -1.63 -14.03
N PHE A 311 14.54 -2.23 -13.63
CA PHE A 311 15.73 -1.48 -13.23
C PHE A 311 16.52 -1.06 -14.47
N ASP A 312 16.81 0.23 -14.59
CA ASP A 312 17.56 0.80 -15.73
C ASP A 312 19.09 0.65 -15.58
N GLY A 313 19.55 0.01 -14.50
CA GLY A 313 20.97 -0.17 -14.19
C GLY A 313 21.58 0.93 -13.32
N THR A 314 20.86 2.03 -13.04
CA THR A 314 21.40 3.21 -12.34
C THR A 314 20.43 3.81 -11.32
N ASN A 315 19.18 4.06 -11.71
CA ASN A 315 18.18 4.78 -10.94
C ASN A 315 17.17 3.81 -10.32
N GLN A 316 16.76 4.10 -9.08
CA GLN A 316 15.75 3.30 -8.39
C GLN A 316 14.35 3.88 -8.58
N PRO A 317 13.30 3.03 -8.69
CA PRO A 317 11.92 3.46 -8.54
C PRO A 317 11.71 4.22 -7.23
N LYS A 318 10.87 5.26 -7.28
CA LYS A 318 10.57 6.08 -6.09
C LYS A 318 9.11 6.54 -6.06
N ILE A 319 8.63 6.76 -4.84
CA ILE A 319 7.39 7.49 -4.57
C ILE A 319 7.76 8.77 -3.81
N GLU A 320 7.38 9.92 -4.36
CA GLU A 320 7.61 11.22 -3.76
C GLU A 320 6.30 11.78 -3.21
N ILE A 321 6.35 12.29 -1.98
CA ILE A 321 5.24 12.99 -1.34
C ILE A 321 5.72 14.37 -0.92
N ILE A 322 5.07 15.42 -1.40
CA ILE A 322 5.27 16.79 -0.91
C ILE A 322 4.02 17.17 -0.12
N ALA A 323 4.22 17.48 1.15
CA ALA A 323 3.13 17.78 2.09
C ALA A 323 3.63 18.72 3.19
N THR A 324 2.75 19.06 4.13
CA THR A 324 3.14 19.80 5.35
C THR A 324 3.60 18.89 6.49
N ASP A 325 3.66 17.58 6.27
CA ASP A 325 4.05 16.60 7.28
C ASP A 325 5.55 16.71 7.60
N VAL A 326 5.86 17.07 8.84
CA VAL A 326 7.24 17.17 9.35
C VAL A 326 7.79 15.83 9.86
N THR A 327 6.91 14.85 10.08
CA THR A 327 7.24 13.47 10.45
C THR A 327 6.35 12.50 9.70
N LEU A 328 6.84 11.28 9.48
CA LEU A 328 6.02 10.16 9.01
C LEU A 328 4.97 9.80 10.05
#